data_AF-A0A255GF84-F1
#
_entry.id   AF-A0A255GF84-F1
#
_cell.length_a   1.000
_cell.length_b   1.000
_cell.length_c   1.000
_cell.angle_alpha   90.00
_cell.angle_beta   90.00
_cell.angle_gamma   90.00
#
_symmetry.space_group_name_H-M   'P 1'
#
loop_
_entity.id
_entity.type
_entity.pdbx_description
1 polymer ?
#
loop_
_entity_poly.entity_id
_entity_poly.type
_entity_poly.pdbx_seq_one_letter_code
_entity_poly.pdbx_strand_id
1 'polypeptide(L)'
;MPGGFGRALESDCRAPEASALATLTGLDIMRAHRVPADDPLVAAACRWLVEQAETDARGRIVWSFLPPSAQASPHAPWWDQSEPGQLAETFRGFVANPGAAILAHLWRHEAAAPGAIPTELLTRVGEQVRQVVAAGIGPNEVNAHDALAHLVGESASPEPLRAEVEDWLVAVVPERVMRTEADYADYGIHPLWVVPAPDHPLAELLADEVQTALDRTIASQQPDGSWKPFWDWGSAQADEWATVESEWRGALVVRNILALKDHGRLP
;
A
#
# COMPACT_ATOMS: atom_id res chain seq x y z
N MET A 1 -9.76 -15.21 17.39
CA MET A 1 -9.59 -15.71 16.00
C MET A 1 -8.18 -15.33 15.55
N PRO A 2 -7.51 -16.11 14.68
CA PRO A 2 -6.27 -15.64 14.05
C PRO A 2 -6.57 -14.30 13.35
N GLY A 3 -5.81 -13.25 13.67
CA GLY A 3 -6.13 -11.87 13.29
C GLY A 3 -5.63 -11.44 11.92
N GLY A 4 -4.61 -12.12 11.38
CA GLY A 4 -4.08 -11.84 10.05
C GLY A 4 -4.90 -12.46 8.92
N PHE A 5 -4.77 -11.88 7.72
CA PHE A 5 -5.45 -12.32 6.50
C PHE A 5 -4.50 -13.03 5.54
N GLY A 6 -5.07 -13.87 4.66
CA GLY A 6 -4.40 -14.69 3.66
C GLY A 6 -5.39 -15.12 2.58
N ARG A 7 -5.13 -16.24 1.89
CA ARG A 7 -6.03 -16.85 0.89
C ARG A 7 -6.32 -15.94 -0.30
N ALA A 8 -5.25 -15.37 -0.86
CA ALA A 8 -5.31 -14.50 -2.04
C ALA A 8 -6.20 -13.26 -1.89
N LEU A 9 -6.33 -12.73 -0.67
CA LEU A 9 -6.93 -11.41 -0.46
C LEU A 9 -6.18 -10.33 -1.25
N GLU A 10 -4.86 -10.49 -1.35
CA GLU A 10 -4.04 -9.81 -2.35
C GLU A 10 -3.82 -10.82 -3.48
N SER A 11 -4.31 -10.51 -4.68
CA SER A 11 -4.46 -11.48 -5.77
C SER A 11 -3.12 -11.97 -6.33
N ASP A 12 -2.03 -11.20 -6.13
CA ASP A 12 -0.69 -11.56 -6.58
C ASP A 12 -0.01 -12.65 -5.74
N CYS A 13 -0.63 -13.11 -4.64
CA CYS A 13 -0.13 -14.22 -3.82
C CYS A 13 -1.23 -15.23 -3.48
N ARG A 14 -1.06 -16.49 -3.90
CA ARG A 14 -2.06 -17.56 -3.66
C ARG A 14 -1.91 -18.29 -2.34
N ALA A 15 -0.99 -17.85 -1.48
CA ALA A 15 -0.71 -18.52 -0.21
C ALA A 15 -1.95 -18.55 0.71
N PRO A 16 -2.30 -19.72 1.29
CA PRO A 16 -3.46 -19.84 2.16
C PRO A 16 -3.22 -19.28 3.57
N GLU A 17 -1.97 -19.23 4.03
CA GLU A 17 -1.59 -18.69 5.32
C GLU A 17 -1.71 -17.17 5.41
N ALA A 18 -1.73 -16.66 6.65
CA ALA A 18 -1.76 -15.23 6.89
C ALA A 18 -0.42 -14.58 6.56
N SER A 19 -0.44 -13.36 6.03
CA SER A 19 0.75 -12.60 5.65
C SER A 19 0.57 -11.10 5.92
N ALA A 20 1.68 -10.36 6.03
CA ALA A 20 1.61 -8.90 6.16
C ALA A 20 1.01 -8.28 4.88
N LEU A 21 1.29 -8.85 3.71
CA LEU A 21 0.72 -8.42 2.43
C LEU A 21 -0.81 -8.46 2.43
N ALA A 22 -1.40 -9.63 2.73
CA ALA A 22 -2.83 -9.79 2.74
C ALA A 22 -3.47 -9.03 3.92
N THR A 23 -2.79 -8.95 5.07
CA THR A 23 -3.30 -8.22 6.23
C THR A 23 -3.38 -6.72 5.97
N LEU A 24 -2.35 -6.13 5.36
CA LEU A 24 -2.34 -4.73 4.93
C LEU A 24 -3.44 -4.48 3.88
N THR A 25 -3.57 -5.36 2.89
CA THR A 25 -4.64 -5.27 1.88
C THR A 25 -6.03 -5.25 2.51
N GLY A 26 -6.28 -6.12 3.49
CA GLY A 26 -7.55 -6.14 4.22
C GLY A 26 -7.80 -4.85 5.02
N LEU A 27 -6.77 -4.30 5.67
CA LEU A 27 -6.85 -3.02 6.37
C LEU A 27 -7.14 -1.85 5.40
N ASP A 28 -6.51 -1.84 4.22
CA ASP A 28 -6.75 -0.83 3.18
C ASP A 28 -8.19 -0.90 2.65
N ILE A 29 -8.72 -2.10 2.40
CA ILE A 29 -10.13 -2.30 2.01
C ILE A 29 -11.06 -1.79 3.11
N MET A 30 -10.82 -2.18 4.37
CA MET A 30 -11.62 -1.71 5.50
C MET A 30 -11.58 -0.17 5.64
N ARG A 31 -10.41 0.45 5.46
CA ARG A 31 -10.26 1.91 5.42
C ARG A 31 -11.09 2.53 4.31
N ALA A 32 -10.98 2.02 3.08
CA ALA A 32 -11.69 2.53 1.92
C ALA A 32 -13.22 2.46 2.09
N HIS A 33 -13.72 1.45 2.80
CA HIS A 33 -15.12 1.31 3.15
C HIS A 33 -15.54 2.00 4.45
N ARG A 34 -14.65 2.80 5.06
CA ARG A 34 -14.89 3.56 6.30
C ARG A 34 -15.31 2.68 7.48
N VAL A 35 -14.78 1.46 7.56
CA VAL A 35 -14.92 0.61 8.75
C VAL A 35 -14.30 1.35 9.95
N PRO A 36 -14.98 1.43 11.10
CA PRO A 36 -14.44 2.06 12.29
C PRO A 36 -13.08 1.48 12.70
N ALA A 37 -12.17 2.33 13.15
CA ALA A 37 -10.83 1.90 13.48
C ALA A 37 -10.77 1.05 14.77
N ASP A 38 -11.80 1.08 15.61
CA ASP A 38 -12.00 0.23 16.79
C ASP A 38 -12.82 -1.04 16.49
N ASP A 39 -13.20 -1.28 15.22
CA ASP A 39 -13.92 -2.49 14.82
C ASP A 39 -13.13 -3.76 15.24
N PRO A 40 -13.79 -4.80 15.75
CA PRO A 40 -13.11 -6.03 16.20
C PRO A 40 -12.22 -6.67 15.14
N LEU A 41 -12.52 -6.51 13.85
CA LEU A 41 -11.73 -7.04 12.75
C LEU A 41 -10.44 -6.22 12.54
N VAL A 42 -10.55 -4.88 12.58
CA VAL A 42 -9.39 -3.97 12.53
C VAL A 42 -8.49 -4.20 13.72
N ALA A 43 -9.06 -4.25 14.93
CA ALA A 43 -8.33 -4.53 16.17
C ALA A 43 -7.58 -5.87 16.12
N ALA A 44 -8.20 -6.92 15.55
CA ALA A 44 -7.57 -8.21 15.39
C ALA A 44 -6.39 -8.18 14.40
N ALA A 45 -6.54 -7.48 13.27
CA ALA A 45 -5.48 -7.32 12.27
C ALA A 45 -4.30 -6.50 12.81
N CYS A 46 -4.56 -5.36 13.47
CA CYS A 46 -3.52 -4.54 14.09
C CYS A 46 -2.76 -5.31 15.19
N ARG A 47 -3.46 -6.02 16.07
CA ARG A 47 -2.81 -6.89 17.07
C ARG A 47 -1.94 -7.96 16.42
N TRP A 48 -2.43 -8.60 15.35
CA TRP A 48 -1.63 -9.58 14.62
C TRP A 48 -0.38 -8.96 14.01
N LEU A 49 -0.45 -7.76 13.41
CA LEU A 49 0.72 -7.05 12.91
C LEU A 49 1.72 -6.72 14.03
N VAL A 50 1.26 -6.32 15.22
CA VAL A 50 2.14 -6.14 16.38
C VAL A 50 2.85 -7.45 16.75
N GLU A 51 2.15 -8.58 16.74
CA GLU A 51 2.71 -9.91 17.01
C GLU A 51 3.69 -10.39 15.93
N GLN A 52 3.52 -9.95 14.68
CA GLN A 52 4.40 -10.28 13.56
C GLN A 52 5.53 -9.28 13.33
N ALA A 53 5.67 -8.26 14.18
CA ALA A 53 6.77 -7.32 14.07
C ALA A 53 8.10 -8.04 14.36
N GLU A 54 9.01 -8.02 13.39
CA GLU A 54 10.32 -8.65 13.49
C GLU A 54 11.41 -7.59 13.71
N THR A 55 12.54 -7.99 14.30
CA THR A 55 13.74 -7.14 14.35
C THR A 55 14.78 -7.70 13.40
N ASP A 56 15.18 -6.93 12.39
CA ASP A 56 16.18 -7.35 11.42
C ASP A 56 17.62 -7.30 11.99
N ALA A 57 18.59 -7.75 11.20
CA ALA A 57 20.01 -7.77 11.59
C ALA A 57 20.60 -6.38 11.90
N ARG A 58 19.94 -5.29 11.50
CA ARG A 58 20.33 -3.90 11.77
C ARG A 58 19.56 -3.31 12.97
N GLY A 59 18.74 -4.09 13.65
CA GLY A 59 17.93 -3.63 14.79
C GLY A 59 16.66 -2.87 14.39
N ARG A 60 16.26 -2.92 13.11
CA ARG A 60 15.06 -2.24 12.60
C ARG A 60 13.84 -3.13 12.77
N ILE A 61 12.71 -2.53 13.10
CA ILE A 61 11.40 -3.20 13.12
C ILE A 61 10.87 -3.31 11.69
N VAL A 62 10.55 -4.52 11.26
CA VAL A 62 10.13 -4.81 9.89
C VAL A 62 8.99 -5.83 9.85
N TRP A 63 8.28 -5.85 8.73
CA TRP A 63 7.30 -6.87 8.38
C TRP A 63 7.66 -7.41 7.01
N SER A 64 8.14 -8.66 6.94
CA SER A 64 8.22 -9.33 5.64
C SER A 64 6.81 -9.45 5.07
N PHE A 65 6.67 -9.14 3.78
CA PHE A 65 5.36 -9.24 3.11
C PHE A 65 4.77 -10.64 3.21
N LEU A 66 5.62 -11.65 3.04
CA LEU A 66 5.23 -13.05 2.98
C LEU A 66 6.07 -13.89 3.96
N PRO A 67 5.47 -14.90 4.60
CA PRO A 67 6.23 -15.92 5.31
C PRO A 67 6.98 -16.82 4.31
N PRO A 68 8.07 -17.51 4.72
CA PRO A 68 8.84 -18.39 3.83
C PRO A 68 8.02 -19.52 3.20
N SER A 69 6.96 -19.98 3.89
CA SER A 69 6.06 -21.02 3.36
C SER A 69 5.31 -20.59 2.11
N ALA A 70 5.13 -19.29 1.88
CA ALA A 70 4.36 -18.77 0.76
C ALA A 70 5.03 -19.06 -0.59
N GLN A 71 6.35 -19.28 -0.61
CA GLN A 71 7.09 -19.67 -1.83
C GLN A 71 6.54 -20.94 -2.48
N ALA A 72 5.92 -21.83 -1.70
CA ALA A 72 5.33 -23.07 -2.20
C ALA A 72 3.98 -22.86 -2.92
N SER A 73 3.40 -21.66 -2.84
CA SER A 73 2.15 -21.31 -3.51
C SER A 73 2.43 -20.46 -4.75
N PRO A 74 1.57 -20.48 -5.78
CA PRO A 74 1.72 -19.57 -6.91
C PRO A 74 1.72 -18.10 -6.47
N HIS A 75 2.56 -17.28 -7.09
CA HIS A 75 2.72 -15.87 -6.76
C HIS A 75 3.35 -15.09 -7.92
N ALA A 76 3.11 -13.78 -7.96
CA ALA A 76 3.73 -12.90 -8.95
C ALA A 76 5.27 -12.89 -8.82
N PRO A 77 6.03 -12.64 -9.90
CA PRO A 77 7.50 -12.71 -9.89
C PRO A 77 8.21 -11.83 -8.84
N TRP A 78 7.62 -10.69 -8.46
CA TRP A 78 8.18 -9.80 -7.43
C TRP A 78 8.00 -10.31 -6.00
N TRP A 79 7.19 -11.36 -5.80
CA TRP A 79 7.02 -12.05 -4.53
C TRP A 79 7.97 -13.24 -4.35
N ASP A 80 8.84 -13.51 -5.33
CA ASP A 80 9.79 -14.61 -5.25
C ASP A 80 10.77 -14.41 -4.09
N GLN A 81 10.91 -15.48 -3.31
CA GLN A 81 11.79 -15.61 -2.15
C GLN A 81 12.50 -16.96 -2.18
N SER A 82 12.82 -17.43 -3.38
CA SER A 82 13.58 -18.67 -3.58
C SER A 82 14.98 -18.57 -2.94
N GLU A 83 15.53 -17.36 -2.89
CA GLU A 83 16.80 -17.06 -2.23
C GLU A 83 16.61 -16.32 -0.89
N PRO A 84 17.37 -16.67 0.17
CA PRO A 84 17.29 -15.99 1.46
C PRO A 84 17.53 -14.47 1.35
N GLY A 85 16.55 -13.69 1.82
CA GLY A 85 16.64 -12.22 1.86
C GLY A 85 16.23 -11.51 0.57
N GLN A 86 15.83 -12.24 -0.47
CA GLN A 86 15.42 -11.67 -1.76
C GLN A 86 14.30 -10.63 -1.63
N LEU A 87 13.23 -10.91 -0.86
CA LEU A 87 12.17 -9.93 -0.60
C LEU A 87 12.71 -8.67 0.10
N ALA A 88 13.64 -8.82 1.04
CA ALA A 88 14.24 -7.67 1.71
C ALA A 88 15.08 -6.84 0.72
N GLU A 89 15.72 -7.45 -0.27
CA GLU A 89 16.40 -6.70 -1.33
C GLU A 89 15.41 -5.96 -2.23
N THR A 90 14.38 -6.65 -2.72
CA THR A 90 13.31 -6.11 -3.57
C THR A 90 12.60 -4.93 -2.91
N PHE A 91 12.31 -5.02 -1.61
CA PHE A 91 11.54 -4.03 -0.87
C PHE A 91 12.39 -3.19 0.09
N ARG A 92 13.69 -3.06 -0.17
CA ARG A 92 14.64 -2.19 0.58
C ARG A 92 14.63 -2.42 2.10
N GLY A 93 14.40 -3.65 2.52
CA GLY A 93 14.34 -4.08 3.91
C GLY A 93 13.06 -3.64 4.60
N PHE A 94 11.97 -3.44 3.85
CA PHE A 94 10.61 -3.26 4.34
C PHE A 94 10.33 -1.98 5.14
N VAL A 95 11.33 -1.10 5.28
CA VAL A 95 11.26 0.07 6.16
C VAL A 95 10.29 1.13 5.68
N ALA A 96 10.22 1.37 4.37
CA ALA A 96 9.25 2.29 3.78
C ALA A 96 7.95 1.54 3.45
N ASN A 97 8.04 0.53 2.59
CA ASN A 97 6.93 -0.32 2.21
C ASN A 97 7.19 -1.76 2.70
N PRO A 98 6.35 -2.33 3.58
CA PRO A 98 5.06 -1.82 4.07
C PRO A 98 5.15 -0.98 5.36
N GLY A 99 6.34 -0.75 5.92
CA GLY A 99 6.51 -0.16 7.26
C GLY A 99 5.73 1.13 7.53
N ALA A 100 5.75 2.10 6.61
CA ALA A 100 5.03 3.37 6.75
C ALA A 100 3.50 3.20 6.65
N ALA A 101 3.03 2.33 5.73
CA ALA A 101 1.61 2.04 5.58
C ALA A 101 1.04 1.28 6.79
N ILE A 102 1.80 0.33 7.35
CA ILE A 102 1.45 -0.34 8.60
C ILE A 102 1.42 0.66 9.75
N LEU A 103 2.42 1.53 9.87
CA LEU A 103 2.47 2.56 10.91
C LEU A 103 1.21 3.45 10.90
N ALA A 104 0.74 3.85 9.72
CA ALA A 104 -0.49 4.62 9.57
C ALA A 104 -1.71 3.89 10.16
N HIS A 105 -1.91 2.61 9.80
CA HIS A 105 -3.00 1.79 10.36
C HIS A 105 -2.88 1.57 11.87
N LEU A 106 -1.66 1.40 12.39
CA LEU A 106 -1.44 1.26 13.82
C LEU A 106 -1.80 2.54 14.58
N TRP A 107 -1.41 3.72 14.08
CA TRP A 107 -1.81 5.01 14.65
C TRP A 107 -3.32 5.22 14.59
N ARG A 108 -3.93 4.89 13.46
CA ARG A 108 -5.39 4.95 13.29
C ARG A 108 -6.12 4.12 14.35
N HIS A 109 -5.69 2.89 14.57
CA HIS A 109 -6.28 2.02 15.60
C HIS A 109 -6.01 2.55 17.02
N GLU A 110 -4.77 2.96 17.30
CA GLU A 110 -4.38 3.54 18.60
C GLU A 110 -5.21 4.79 18.96
N ALA A 111 -5.49 5.66 17.99
CA ALA A 111 -6.31 6.85 18.21
C ALA A 111 -7.78 6.49 18.55
N ALA A 112 -8.30 5.41 17.99
CA ALA A 112 -9.66 4.93 18.28
C ALA A 112 -9.74 4.07 19.55
N ALA A 113 -8.65 3.38 19.91
CA ALA A 113 -8.54 2.54 21.10
C ALA A 113 -7.19 2.80 21.82
N PRO A 114 -7.09 3.89 22.61
CA PRO A 114 -5.83 4.25 23.28
C PRO A 114 -5.26 3.15 24.17
N GLY A 115 -3.97 2.88 24.02
CA GLY A 115 -3.23 1.82 24.69
C GLY A 115 -3.33 0.44 24.02
N ALA A 116 -3.95 0.34 22.84
CA ALA A 116 -4.03 -0.91 22.09
C ALA A 116 -2.70 -1.28 21.41
N ILE A 117 -1.91 -0.28 21.03
CA ILE A 117 -0.62 -0.47 20.37
C ILE A 117 0.53 -0.07 21.32
N PRO A 118 1.60 -0.88 21.43
CA PRO A 118 2.76 -0.51 22.23
C PRO A 118 3.39 0.81 21.74
N THR A 119 3.48 1.82 22.62
CA THR A 119 4.07 3.13 22.29
C THR A 119 5.50 3.03 21.77
N GLU A 120 6.30 2.07 22.28
CA GLU A 120 7.66 1.84 21.81
C GLU A 120 7.70 1.44 20.32
N LEU A 121 6.78 0.57 19.89
CA LEU A 121 6.67 0.13 18.50
C LEU A 121 6.39 1.33 17.58
N LEU A 122 5.34 2.11 17.92
CA LEU A 122 4.97 3.30 17.16
C LEU A 122 6.13 4.30 17.06
N THR A 123 6.83 4.53 18.17
CA THR A 123 7.97 5.46 18.23
C THR A 123 9.13 4.99 17.37
N ARG A 124 9.53 3.71 17.48
CA ARG A 124 10.67 3.16 16.72
C ARG A 124 10.40 3.11 15.23
N VAL A 125 9.19 2.71 14.82
CA VAL A 125 8.82 2.66 13.40
C VAL A 125 8.69 4.09 12.84
N GLY A 126 8.14 5.03 13.62
CA GLY A 126 8.10 6.45 13.24
C GLY A 126 9.50 7.03 13.01
N GLU A 127 10.45 6.74 13.91
CA GLU A 127 11.85 7.16 13.75
C GLU A 127 12.50 6.53 12.50
N GLN A 128 12.22 5.25 12.21
CA GLN A 128 12.70 4.62 10.98
C GLN A 128 12.15 5.30 9.72
N VAL A 129 10.89 5.74 9.74
CA VAL A 129 10.30 6.50 8.63
C VAL A 129 11.01 7.85 8.44
N ARG A 130 11.32 8.57 9.53
CA ARG A 130 12.13 9.80 9.45
C ARG A 130 13.49 9.52 8.81
N GLN A 131 14.15 8.43 9.20
CA GLN A 131 15.44 8.04 8.63
C GLN A 131 15.36 7.68 7.15
N VAL A 132 14.28 7.02 6.72
CA VAL A 132 14.00 6.72 5.30
C VAL A 132 13.90 8.01 4.50
N VAL A 133 13.10 8.97 4.98
CA VAL A 133 12.92 10.27 4.32
C VAL A 133 14.23 11.06 4.28
N ALA A 134 14.96 11.11 5.39
CA ALA A 134 16.25 11.81 5.48
C ALA A 134 17.33 11.21 4.58
N ALA A 135 17.35 9.88 4.41
CA ALA A 135 18.26 9.19 3.50
C ALA A 135 17.90 9.43 2.02
N GLY A 136 16.63 9.71 1.74
CA GLY A 136 16.08 9.86 0.41
C GLY A 136 15.79 8.52 -0.25
N ILE A 137 14.70 8.51 -1.02
CA ILE A 137 14.25 7.38 -1.82
C ILE A 137 14.32 7.78 -3.30
N GLY A 138 14.76 6.85 -4.16
CA GLY A 138 14.85 7.06 -5.61
C GLY A 138 13.48 7.11 -6.30
N PRO A 139 13.37 7.71 -7.50
CA PRO A 139 12.09 7.89 -8.20
C PRO A 139 11.38 6.58 -8.59
N ASN A 140 12.12 5.47 -8.70
CA ASN A 140 11.57 4.17 -9.10
C ASN A 140 10.96 3.38 -7.93
N GLU A 141 11.05 3.89 -6.70
CA GLU A 141 10.54 3.22 -5.50
C GLU A 141 9.07 3.58 -5.30
N VAL A 142 8.23 3.18 -6.26
CA VAL A 142 6.82 3.57 -6.39
C VAL A 142 6.04 3.30 -5.10
N ASN A 143 6.09 2.07 -4.60
CA ASN A 143 5.34 1.67 -3.40
C ASN A 143 5.83 2.36 -2.13
N ALA A 144 7.08 2.83 -2.08
CA ALA A 144 7.57 3.60 -0.95
C ALA A 144 6.93 4.99 -0.91
N HIS A 145 6.74 5.64 -2.07
CA HIS A 145 6.01 6.91 -2.14
C HIS A 145 4.54 6.74 -1.77
N ASP A 146 3.90 5.66 -2.23
CA ASP A 146 2.52 5.32 -1.86
C ASP A 146 2.37 5.10 -0.35
N ALA A 147 3.25 4.30 0.26
CA ALA A 147 3.23 4.05 1.70
C ALA A 147 3.46 5.32 2.54
N LEU A 148 4.34 6.22 2.09
CA LEU A 148 4.58 7.51 2.76
C LEU A 148 3.41 8.49 2.56
N ALA A 149 2.81 8.51 1.38
CA ALA A 149 1.61 9.31 1.12
C ALA A 149 0.44 8.84 2.00
N HIS A 150 0.25 7.53 2.14
CA HIS A 150 -0.73 6.98 3.07
C HIS A 150 -0.48 7.43 4.52
N LEU A 151 0.77 7.41 5.00
CA LEU A 151 1.11 7.93 6.34
C LEU A 151 0.74 9.42 6.49
N VAL A 152 1.01 10.24 5.48
CA VAL A 152 0.65 11.67 5.44
C VAL A 152 -0.87 11.87 5.36
N GLY A 153 -1.59 11.00 4.67
CA GLY A 153 -3.05 11.02 4.62
C GLY A 153 -3.73 10.64 5.94
N GLU A 154 -3.07 9.90 6.82
CA GLU A 154 -3.66 9.44 8.08
C GLU A 154 -3.54 10.49 9.18
N SER A 155 -4.66 11.14 9.51
CA SER A 155 -4.77 12.19 10.54
C SER A 155 -4.42 11.74 11.96
N ALA A 156 -4.51 10.43 12.25
CA ALA A 156 -4.14 9.86 13.55
C ALA A 156 -2.63 9.77 13.75
N SER A 157 -1.83 9.85 12.68
CA SER A 157 -0.36 9.86 12.78
C SER A 157 0.12 11.17 13.44
N PRO A 158 1.20 11.16 14.24
CA PRO A 158 1.70 12.37 14.91
C PRO A 158 2.06 13.47 13.92
N GLU A 159 1.57 14.68 14.16
CA GLU A 159 1.78 15.83 13.28
C GLU A 159 3.26 16.10 12.97
N PRO A 160 4.22 16.05 13.93
CA PRO A 160 5.62 16.29 13.61
C PRO A 160 6.25 15.23 12.70
N LEU A 161 5.69 14.01 12.67
CA LEU A 161 6.14 12.97 11.74
C LEU A 161 5.51 13.20 10.38
N ARG A 162 4.20 13.45 10.34
CA ARG A 162 3.47 13.75 9.10
C ARG A 162 4.09 14.93 8.37
N ALA A 163 4.34 16.04 9.05
CA ALA A 163 4.88 17.26 8.45
C ALA A 163 6.24 17.03 7.78
N GLU A 164 7.16 16.30 8.43
CA GLU A 164 8.47 15.99 7.83
C GLU A 164 8.36 15.08 6.60
N VAL A 165 7.45 14.10 6.62
CA VAL A 165 7.21 13.21 5.47
C VAL A 165 6.51 13.98 4.35
N GLU A 166 5.56 14.85 4.69
CA GLU A 166 4.82 15.70 3.77
C GLU A 166 5.76 16.69 3.07
N ASP A 167 6.63 17.41 3.80
CA ASP A 167 7.63 18.32 3.24
C ASP A 167 8.52 17.61 2.22
N TRP A 168 8.93 16.38 2.52
CA TRP A 168 9.70 15.57 1.58
C TRP A 168 8.89 15.17 0.36
N LEU A 169 7.66 14.70 0.52
CA LEU A 169 6.78 14.36 -0.60
C LEU A 169 6.50 15.58 -1.49
N VAL A 170 6.24 16.74 -0.89
CA VAL A 170 6.04 18.02 -1.60
C VAL A 170 7.25 18.35 -2.46
N ALA A 171 8.46 18.11 -1.95
CA ALA A 171 9.70 18.38 -2.68
C ALA A 171 9.95 17.42 -3.85
N VAL A 172 9.50 16.16 -3.79
CA VAL A 172 9.92 15.12 -4.75
C VAL A 172 8.81 14.62 -5.67
N VAL A 173 7.58 14.52 -5.17
CA VAL A 173 6.47 13.88 -5.89
C VAL A 173 6.09 14.62 -7.18
N PRO A 174 6.08 15.97 -7.23
CA PRO A 174 5.80 16.69 -8.47
C PRO A 174 6.69 16.26 -9.64
N GLU A 175 7.96 15.93 -9.42
CA GLU A 175 8.84 15.53 -10.54
C GLU A 175 8.75 14.04 -10.89
N ARG A 176 7.99 13.25 -10.11
CA ARG A 176 8.03 11.78 -10.15
C ARG A 176 6.70 11.12 -10.50
N VAL A 177 5.58 11.84 -10.37
CA VAL A 177 4.24 11.32 -10.70
C VAL A 177 4.06 11.12 -12.21
N MET A 178 3.25 10.12 -12.56
CA MET A 178 2.82 9.89 -13.93
C MET A 178 2.01 11.08 -14.47
N ARG A 179 2.28 11.47 -15.72
CA ARG A 179 1.67 12.61 -16.42
C ARG A 179 1.28 12.32 -17.86
N THR A 180 2.11 11.58 -18.59
CA THR A 180 1.94 11.32 -20.03
C THR A 180 1.25 9.99 -20.29
N GLU A 181 0.61 9.82 -21.44
CA GLU A 181 -0.15 8.59 -21.74
C GLU A 181 0.76 7.36 -21.66
N ALA A 182 2.01 7.52 -22.09
CA ALA A 182 3.03 6.48 -22.01
C ALA A 182 3.32 6.07 -20.55
N ASP A 183 3.25 7.00 -19.60
CA ASP A 183 3.57 6.70 -18.19
C ASP A 183 2.58 5.68 -17.59
N TYR A 184 1.32 5.69 -18.04
CA TYR A 184 0.25 4.83 -17.50
C TYR A 184 0.24 3.43 -18.12
N ALA A 185 1.11 3.19 -19.11
CA ALA A 185 1.33 1.87 -19.67
C ALA A 185 2.42 1.08 -18.92
N ASP A 186 3.07 1.70 -17.92
CA ASP A 186 4.17 1.11 -17.16
C ASP A 186 3.94 1.25 -15.65
N TYR A 187 4.84 0.70 -14.85
CA TYR A 187 4.83 0.81 -13.40
C TYR A 187 5.44 2.15 -12.94
N GLY A 188 4.70 2.92 -12.16
CA GLY A 188 5.10 4.27 -11.75
C GLY A 188 4.22 4.88 -10.66
N ILE A 189 4.59 6.08 -10.19
CA ILE A 189 3.87 6.76 -9.10
C ILE A 189 2.59 7.37 -9.65
N HIS A 190 1.49 6.65 -9.48
CA HIS A 190 0.19 7.06 -9.97
C HIS A 190 -0.44 8.14 -9.06
N PRO A 191 -0.94 9.28 -9.61
CA PRO A 191 -1.49 10.37 -8.80
C PRO A 191 -2.62 9.95 -7.85
N LEU A 192 -3.56 9.10 -8.28
CA LEU A 192 -4.64 8.59 -7.43
C LEU A 192 -4.19 7.60 -6.33
N TRP A 193 -2.92 7.19 -6.31
CA TRP A 193 -2.39 6.33 -5.26
C TRP A 193 -1.81 7.21 -4.14
N VAL A 194 -1.05 8.23 -4.52
CA VAL A 194 -0.51 9.24 -3.58
C VAL A 194 -1.54 10.29 -3.12
N VAL A 195 -2.62 10.50 -3.88
CA VAL A 195 -3.76 11.37 -3.53
C VAL A 195 -5.05 10.59 -3.76
N PRO A 196 -5.44 9.69 -2.84
CA PRO A 196 -6.62 8.85 -3.01
C PRO A 196 -7.95 9.58 -2.77
N ALA A 197 -7.91 10.78 -2.16
CA ALA A 197 -9.09 11.55 -1.80
C ALA A 197 -8.83 13.07 -1.90
N PRO A 198 -9.86 13.90 -2.15
CA PRO A 198 -9.70 15.34 -2.34
C PRO A 198 -9.29 16.11 -1.09
N ASP A 199 -9.41 15.53 0.11
CA ASP A 199 -8.98 16.12 1.38
C ASP A 199 -7.56 15.68 1.79
N HIS A 200 -6.86 14.94 0.93
CA HIS A 200 -5.49 14.53 1.17
C HIS A 200 -4.53 15.75 1.21
N PRO A 201 -3.50 15.77 2.07
CA PRO A 201 -2.60 16.94 2.19
C PRO A 201 -1.89 17.33 0.88
N LEU A 202 -1.61 16.36 0.01
CA LEU A 202 -0.99 16.60 -1.31
C LEU A 202 -2.00 16.96 -2.42
N ALA A 203 -3.30 17.11 -2.12
CA ALA A 203 -4.33 17.27 -3.14
C ALA A 203 -4.21 18.58 -3.94
N GLU A 204 -3.86 19.70 -3.28
CA GLU A 204 -3.65 20.98 -3.96
C GLU A 204 -2.40 20.94 -4.85
N LEU A 205 -1.31 20.35 -4.34
CA LEU A 205 -0.03 20.24 -5.05
C LEU A 205 -0.14 19.48 -6.37
N LEU A 206 -0.96 18.42 -6.40
CA LEU A 206 -1.08 17.50 -7.54
C LEU A 206 -2.44 17.63 -8.24
N ALA A 207 -3.12 18.76 -8.10
CA ALA A 207 -4.48 18.93 -8.60
C ALA A 207 -4.61 18.62 -10.11
N ASP A 208 -3.67 19.11 -10.92
CA ASP A 208 -3.66 18.91 -12.37
C ASP A 208 -3.37 17.44 -12.74
N GLU A 209 -2.40 16.81 -12.07
CA GLU A 209 -2.09 15.39 -12.26
C GLU A 209 -3.21 14.47 -11.80
N VAL A 210 -3.91 14.82 -10.73
CA VAL A 210 -5.11 14.10 -10.27
C VAL A 210 -6.23 14.22 -11.29
N GLN A 211 -6.53 15.40 -11.83
CA GLN A 211 -7.53 15.54 -12.89
C GLN A 211 -7.16 14.73 -14.14
N THR A 212 -5.89 14.79 -14.55
CA THR A 212 -5.37 14.00 -15.67
C THR A 212 -5.55 12.49 -15.41
N ALA A 213 -5.25 12.03 -14.19
CA ALA A 213 -5.42 10.64 -13.82
C ALA A 213 -6.89 10.22 -13.86
N LEU A 214 -7.82 11.03 -13.32
CA LEU A 214 -9.27 10.75 -13.34
C LEU A 214 -9.81 10.66 -14.76
N ASP A 215 -9.44 11.60 -15.64
CA ASP A 215 -9.85 11.60 -17.05
C ASP A 215 -9.39 10.33 -17.75
N ARG A 216 -8.16 9.88 -17.47
CA ARG A 216 -7.61 8.64 -18.03
C ARG A 216 -8.25 7.40 -17.46
N THR A 217 -8.52 7.36 -16.15
CA THR A 217 -9.27 6.26 -15.55
C THR A 217 -10.62 6.10 -16.26
N ILE A 218 -11.33 7.18 -16.56
CA ILE A 218 -12.58 7.11 -17.34
C ILE A 218 -12.31 6.63 -18.78
N ALA A 219 -11.34 7.23 -19.47
CA ALA A 219 -11.07 6.92 -20.89
C ALA A 219 -10.55 5.49 -21.13
N SER A 220 -9.91 4.88 -20.15
CA SER A 220 -9.32 3.53 -20.22
C SER A 220 -10.27 2.40 -19.80
N GLN A 221 -11.48 2.74 -19.35
CA GLN A 221 -12.49 1.74 -19.00
C GLN A 221 -12.83 0.87 -20.22
N GLN A 222 -12.82 -0.45 -20.03
CA GLN A 222 -13.17 -1.41 -21.08
C GLN A 222 -14.68 -1.44 -21.33
N PRO A 223 -15.15 -1.93 -22.50
CA PRO A 223 -16.57 -2.00 -22.82
C PRO A 223 -17.44 -2.79 -21.83
N ASP A 224 -16.85 -3.71 -21.06
CA ASP A 224 -17.52 -4.48 -20.00
C ASP A 224 -17.54 -3.76 -18.63
N GLY A 225 -17.04 -2.53 -18.57
CA GLY A 225 -16.98 -1.69 -17.37
C GLY A 225 -15.76 -1.92 -16.48
N SER A 226 -14.86 -2.83 -16.85
CA SER A 226 -13.66 -3.15 -16.06
C SER A 226 -12.41 -2.38 -16.50
N TRP A 227 -11.33 -2.53 -15.73
CA TRP A 227 -9.98 -2.08 -16.09
C TRP A 227 -9.02 -3.25 -16.04
N LYS A 228 -8.04 -3.27 -16.94
CA LYS A 228 -6.98 -4.28 -16.94
C LYS A 228 -5.79 -3.82 -16.09
N PRO A 229 -5.10 -4.74 -15.41
CA PRO A 229 -3.79 -4.42 -14.84
C PRO A 229 -2.79 -4.07 -15.97
N PHE A 230 -1.82 -3.20 -15.68
CA PHE A 230 -0.70 -2.90 -16.59
C PHE A 230 0.41 -3.98 -16.51
N TRP A 231 0.25 -4.98 -15.65
CA TRP A 231 1.20 -6.05 -15.39
C TRP A 231 0.61 -7.43 -15.66
N ASP A 232 1.49 -8.43 -15.72
CA ASP A 232 1.16 -9.86 -15.73
C ASP A 232 2.23 -10.67 -14.97
N TRP A 233 1.97 -11.96 -14.75
CA TRP A 233 2.91 -12.88 -14.08
C TRP A 233 3.91 -13.54 -15.05
N GLY A 234 3.94 -13.10 -16.31
CA GLY A 234 4.70 -13.73 -17.38
C GLY A 234 4.15 -15.10 -17.82
N SER A 235 4.81 -15.70 -18.81
CA SER A 235 4.35 -16.95 -19.42
C SER A 235 4.51 -18.21 -18.55
N ALA A 236 5.31 -18.14 -17.48
CA ALA A 236 5.62 -19.30 -16.63
C ALA A 236 4.44 -19.75 -15.76
N GLN A 237 3.50 -18.84 -15.46
CA GLN A 237 2.32 -19.08 -14.62
C GLN A 237 1.04 -18.60 -15.34
N ALA A 238 0.95 -18.86 -16.64
CA ALA A 238 -0.14 -18.32 -17.47
C ALA A 238 -1.53 -18.85 -17.08
N ASP A 239 -1.61 -20.10 -16.61
CA ASP A 239 -2.87 -20.72 -16.19
C ASP A 239 -3.38 -20.08 -14.89
N GLU A 240 -2.50 -19.83 -13.92
CA GLU A 240 -2.81 -19.10 -12.70
C GLU A 240 -3.15 -17.63 -13.00
N TRP A 241 -2.39 -17.00 -13.90
CA TRP A 241 -2.59 -15.60 -14.27
C TRP A 241 -4.01 -15.34 -14.78
N ALA A 242 -4.63 -16.24 -15.54
CA ALA A 242 -6.00 -16.04 -16.01
C ALA A 242 -7.01 -15.84 -14.86
N THR A 243 -6.82 -16.54 -13.74
CA THR A 243 -7.64 -16.37 -12.53
C THR A 243 -7.29 -15.06 -11.83
N VAL A 244 -6.00 -14.79 -11.67
CA VAL A 244 -5.47 -13.61 -10.98
C VAL A 244 -5.85 -12.32 -11.71
N GLU A 245 -5.76 -12.28 -13.04
CA GLU A 245 -6.19 -11.16 -13.88
C GLU A 245 -7.68 -10.85 -13.64
N SER A 246 -8.52 -11.88 -13.61
CA SER A 246 -9.96 -11.72 -13.36
C SER A 246 -10.24 -11.09 -11.98
N GLU A 247 -9.52 -11.52 -10.95
CA GLU A 247 -9.64 -10.94 -9.61
C GLU A 247 -9.12 -9.49 -9.56
N TRP A 248 -7.98 -9.21 -10.18
CA TRP A 248 -7.42 -7.86 -10.29
C TRP A 248 -8.35 -6.91 -11.02
N ARG A 249 -9.01 -7.35 -12.09
CA ARG A 249 -10.05 -6.55 -12.76
C ARG A 249 -11.16 -6.16 -11.80
N GLY A 250 -11.56 -7.06 -10.90
CA GLY A 250 -12.51 -6.78 -9.83
C GLY A 250 -11.99 -5.74 -8.82
N ALA A 251 -10.76 -5.92 -8.34
CA ALA A 251 -10.12 -4.98 -7.41
C ALA A 251 -9.96 -3.58 -8.02
N LEU A 252 -9.56 -3.50 -9.29
CA LEU A 252 -9.41 -2.25 -10.03
C LEU A 252 -10.76 -1.55 -10.25
N VAL A 253 -11.84 -2.29 -10.49
CA VAL A 253 -13.20 -1.70 -10.53
C VAL A 253 -13.52 -1.01 -9.22
N VAL A 254 -13.35 -1.68 -8.08
CA VAL A 254 -13.64 -1.09 -6.77
C VAL A 254 -12.77 0.15 -6.54
N ARG A 255 -11.46 0.03 -6.75
CA ARG A 255 -10.51 1.14 -6.56
C ARG A 255 -10.85 2.36 -7.41
N ASN A 256 -11.08 2.16 -8.71
CA ASN A 256 -11.33 3.24 -9.64
C ASN A 256 -12.70 3.89 -9.39
N ILE A 257 -13.73 3.10 -9.10
CA ILE A 257 -15.06 3.65 -8.78
C ILE A 257 -15.03 4.44 -7.48
N LEU A 258 -14.30 3.99 -6.45
CA LEU A 258 -14.14 4.77 -5.21
C LEU A 258 -13.42 6.10 -5.47
N ALA A 259 -12.30 6.08 -6.20
CA ALA A 259 -11.59 7.31 -6.56
C ALA A 259 -12.49 8.27 -7.37
N LEU A 260 -13.17 7.78 -8.41
CA LEU A 260 -14.10 8.60 -9.20
C LEU A 260 -15.25 9.15 -8.34
N LYS A 261 -15.78 8.36 -7.41
CA LYS A 261 -16.84 8.79 -6.49
C LYS A 261 -16.37 9.90 -5.57
N ASP A 262 -15.23 9.72 -4.91
CA ASP A 262 -14.69 10.67 -3.94
C ASP A 262 -14.30 11.99 -4.61
N HIS A 263 -13.93 11.96 -5.89
CA HIS A 263 -13.68 13.16 -6.72
C HIS A 263 -14.92 13.68 -7.48
N GLY A 264 -16.12 13.17 -7.22
CA GLY A 264 -17.36 13.67 -7.82
C GLY A 264 -17.45 13.47 -9.35
N ARG A 265 -16.80 12.43 -9.87
CA ARG A 265 -16.72 12.09 -11.30
C ARG A 265 -17.73 11.02 -11.74
N LEU A 266 -18.52 10.48 -10.81
CA LEU A 266 -19.63 9.59 -11.14
C LEU A 266 -20.89 10.42 -11.46
N PRO A 267 -21.74 9.95 -12.39
CA PRO A 267 -23.00 10.61 -12.75
C PRO A 267 -24.03 10.62 -11.62
#